data_AF-A0A3D5KTN3-F1
#
_entry.id   AF-A0A3D5KTN3-F1
#
_cell.length_a   1.000
_cell.length_b   1.000
_cell.length_c   1.000
_cell.angle_alpha   90.00
_cell.angle_beta   90.00
_cell.angle_gamma   90.00
#
_symmetry.space_group_name_H-M   'P 1'
#
loop_
_entity.id
_entity.type
_entity.pdbx_description
1 polymer ?
#
loop_
_entity_poly.entity_id
_entity_poly.type
_entity_poly.pdbx_seq_one_letter_code
_entity_poly.pdbx_strand_id
1 'polypeptide(L)'
;MKVIFTIAVVFFWAACTDQTQNLNSPGTNAGAKGSTKSTSNFGDYNVGLSVSTDGTLYTYTITKNSGAKDLSHFIINLQNCGDQSATFNDILWATLNGQSVNWVDTEGQGTGCDPQSITSNFVKFENLGSTSTYVIVVKFDRGYSQTTTTGWLKAGTSCNSGAVPGPGCPIVEKYCSMSQGYYFSNGSKNNGSDSVWTAAGGVTVGLFNYTHAEGMAIWTTNTGKGNNAVIRAFFQYAAIILSGTDYSSDPALAAAMATIQTYYSNPSLPKVTSTNCVSTKTFTTPFNDPTGAVQNAGGVIGDWVDKHECPTN
;
A
#
# COMPACT_ATOMS: atom_id res chain seq x y z
N MET A 1 15.35 24.87 49.36
CA MET A 1 14.45 23.73 49.08
C MET A 1 14.45 23.47 47.58
N LYS A 2 14.96 22.32 47.14
CA LYS A 2 14.88 21.90 45.73
C LYS A 2 13.63 21.05 45.57
N VAL A 3 12.64 21.55 44.84
CA VAL A 3 11.43 20.82 44.47
C VAL A 3 11.74 20.05 43.19
N ILE A 4 11.75 18.71 43.27
CA ILE A 4 11.92 17.83 42.11
C ILE A 4 10.52 17.45 41.64
N PHE A 5 10.15 17.89 40.44
CA PHE A 5 8.92 17.47 39.77
C PHE A 5 9.15 16.13 39.08
N THR A 6 8.51 15.08 39.59
CA THR A 6 8.43 13.78 38.92
C THR A 6 7.32 13.83 37.89
N ILE A 7 7.67 13.85 36.61
CA ILE A 7 6.72 13.73 35.50
C ILE A 7 6.43 12.24 35.30
N ALA A 8 5.21 11.81 35.61
CA ALA A 8 4.72 10.48 35.29
C ALA A 8 4.32 10.44 33.81
N VAL A 9 5.10 9.74 32.99
CA VAL A 9 4.77 9.46 31.58
C VAL A 9 3.84 8.25 31.55
N VAL A 10 2.56 8.49 31.27
CA VAL A 10 1.56 7.43 31.06
C VAL A 10 1.61 7.02 29.59
N PHE A 11 2.17 5.85 29.31
CA PHE A 11 2.09 5.23 27.99
C PHE A 11 0.72 4.58 27.80
N PHE A 12 -0.14 5.19 26.98
CA PHE A 12 -1.35 4.55 26.49
C PHE A 12 -0.98 3.62 25.33
N TRP A 13 -0.97 2.32 25.61
CA TRP A 13 -0.95 1.29 24.57
C TRP A 13 -2.36 1.19 23.99
N ALA A 14 -2.60 1.81 22.83
CA ALA A 14 -3.80 1.55 22.05
C ALA A 14 -3.67 0.13 21.47
N ALA A 15 -4.48 -0.81 21.99
CA ALA A 15 -4.61 -2.13 21.38
C ALA A 15 -5.27 -1.94 19.99
N CYS A 16 -4.45 -1.99 18.94
CA CYS A 16 -4.96 -2.08 17.58
C CYS A 16 -5.74 -3.39 17.48
N THR A 17 -7.03 -3.29 17.15
CA THR A 17 -7.89 -4.45 16.99
C THR A 17 -7.58 -5.06 15.62
N ASP A 18 -6.86 -6.16 15.59
CA ASP A 18 -6.63 -6.90 14.34
C ASP A 18 -8.00 -7.32 13.77
N GLN A 19 -8.30 -6.85 12.56
CA GLN A 19 -9.47 -7.31 11.83
C GLN A 19 -9.21 -8.74 11.36
N THR A 20 -9.61 -9.71 12.17
CA THR A 20 -9.64 -11.12 11.77
C THR A 20 -10.82 -11.33 10.82
N GLN A 21 -10.62 -11.10 9.52
CA GLN A 21 -11.55 -11.58 8.52
C GLN A 21 -11.34 -13.08 8.32
N ASN A 22 -12.06 -13.90 9.10
CA ASN A 22 -12.17 -15.33 8.86
C ASN A 22 -12.97 -15.58 7.57
N LEU A 23 -12.29 -15.51 6.43
CA LEU A 23 -12.78 -16.14 5.21
C LEU A 23 -12.62 -17.65 5.38
N ASN A 24 -13.62 -18.30 5.99
CA ASN A 24 -13.80 -19.74 5.85
C ASN A 24 -14.06 -20.00 4.37
N SER A 25 -13.08 -20.57 3.66
CA SER A 25 -13.21 -20.84 2.23
C SER A 25 -14.39 -21.79 1.97
N PRO A 26 -15.49 -21.34 1.32
CA PRO A 26 -16.58 -22.22 0.93
C PRO A 26 -16.37 -22.58 -0.55
N GLY A 27 -15.90 -23.78 -0.87
CA GLY A 27 -15.85 -24.17 -2.29
C GLY A 27 -15.11 -25.45 -2.62
N THR A 28 -15.89 -26.49 -2.89
CA THR A 28 -15.55 -27.87 -3.28
C THR A 28 -14.92 -28.07 -4.68
N ASN A 29 -14.35 -27.04 -5.31
CA ASN A 29 -13.70 -27.19 -6.62
C ASN A 29 -12.21 -27.53 -6.44
N ALA A 30 -11.94 -28.65 -5.79
CA ALA A 30 -10.59 -29.17 -5.63
C ALA A 30 -10.14 -29.88 -6.91
N GLY A 31 -9.14 -29.31 -7.60
CA GLY A 31 -8.41 -30.04 -8.63
C GLY A 31 -7.45 -31.01 -7.95
N ALA A 32 -7.74 -32.31 -8.02
CA ALA A 32 -6.83 -33.33 -7.49
C ALA A 32 -5.94 -33.87 -8.61
N LYS A 33 -4.64 -33.56 -8.58
CA LYS A 33 -3.60 -34.36 -9.25
C LYS A 33 -3.02 -35.36 -8.24
N GLY A 34 -3.89 -36.25 -7.76
CA GLY A 34 -3.55 -37.24 -6.74
C GLY A 34 -3.16 -38.59 -7.34
N SER A 35 -2.11 -39.21 -6.80
CA SER A 35 -1.91 -40.66 -6.90
C SER A 35 -3.15 -41.39 -6.37
N THR A 36 -3.62 -42.43 -7.07
CA THR A 36 -4.77 -43.28 -6.67
C THR A 36 -4.61 -43.97 -5.30
N LYS A 37 -3.44 -43.86 -4.67
CA LYS A 37 -3.13 -44.40 -3.33
C LYS A 37 -3.10 -43.34 -2.22
N SER A 38 -3.41 -42.08 -2.51
CA SER A 38 -3.46 -41.08 -1.45
C SER A 38 -4.81 -41.07 -0.73
N THR A 39 -4.74 -40.85 0.58
CA THR A 39 -5.90 -40.81 1.48
C THR A 39 -6.30 -39.39 1.88
N SER A 40 -5.52 -38.37 1.50
CA SER A 40 -5.80 -36.97 1.89
C SER A 40 -6.26 -36.12 0.71
N ASN A 41 -7.30 -35.33 0.95
CA ASN A 41 -7.93 -34.38 0.04
C ASN A 41 -7.76 -32.94 0.55
N PHE A 42 -8.06 -31.96 -0.29
CA PHE A 42 -7.99 -30.55 0.12
C PHE A 42 -8.92 -30.24 1.30
N GLY A 43 -10.13 -30.80 1.31
CA GLY A 43 -11.12 -30.63 2.38
C GLY A 43 -10.74 -31.26 3.73
N ASP A 44 -9.63 -32.00 3.81
CA ASP A 44 -9.12 -32.53 5.08
C ASP A 44 -8.35 -31.48 5.89
N TYR A 45 -8.25 -30.25 5.38
CA TYR A 45 -7.54 -29.14 6.00
C TYR A 45 -8.42 -27.90 6.00
N ASN A 46 -8.46 -27.19 7.13
CA ASN A 46 -9.08 -25.87 7.23
C ASN A 46 -7.99 -24.81 7.13
N VAL A 47 -8.04 -23.97 6.10
CA VAL A 47 -7.08 -22.88 5.87
C VAL A 47 -7.74 -21.56 6.22
N GLY A 48 -7.32 -20.95 7.33
CA GLY A 48 -7.67 -19.58 7.72
C GLY A 48 -6.53 -18.61 7.44
N LEU A 49 -6.86 -17.32 7.29
CA LEU A 49 -5.89 -16.23 7.13
C LEU A 49 -6.31 -15.05 8.00
N SER A 50 -5.38 -14.47 8.76
CA SER A 50 -5.48 -13.11 9.28
C SER A 50 -4.42 -12.21 8.63
N VAL A 51 -4.76 -10.94 8.44
CA VAL A 51 -3.88 -9.94 7.82
C VAL A 51 -3.77 -8.72 8.73
N SER A 52 -2.57 -8.14 8.86
CA SER A 52 -2.38 -6.87 9.58
C SER A 52 -3.15 -5.73 8.91
N THR A 53 -3.41 -4.66 9.66
CA THR A 53 -4.15 -3.48 9.16
C THR A 53 -3.50 -2.80 7.98
N ASP A 54 -2.17 -2.82 7.91
CA ASP A 54 -1.37 -2.28 6.80
C ASP A 54 -1.25 -3.26 5.61
N GLY A 55 -1.82 -4.47 5.72
CA GLY A 55 -1.77 -5.48 4.67
C GLY A 55 -0.38 -6.12 4.46
N THR A 56 0.59 -5.88 5.34
CA THR A 56 1.98 -6.36 5.12
C THR A 56 2.25 -7.73 5.73
N LEU A 57 1.47 -8.15 6.73
CA LEU A 57 1.69 -9.38 7.50
C LEU A 57 0.51 -10.34 7.32
N TYR A 58 0.78 -11.50 6.74
CA TYR A 58 -0.20 -12.56 6.48
C TYR A 58 0.06 -13.74 7.41
N THR A 59 -0.91 -14.12 8.22
CA THR A 59 -0.83 -15.29 9.12
C THR A 59 -1.81 -16.37 8.69
N TYR A 60 -1.29 -17.38 8.01
CA TYR A 60 -2.04 -18.57 7.63
C TYR A 60 -2.11 -19.53 8.82
N THR A 61 -3.31 -19.97 9.16
CA THR A 61 -3.54 -21.04 10.14
C THR A 61 -4.17 -22.22 9.42
N ILE A 62 -3.41 -23.31 9.28
CA ILE A 62 -3.87 -24.53 8.62
C ILE A 62 -4.08 -25.60 9.68
N THR A 63 -5.32 -26.04 9.88
CA THR A 63 -5.66 -27.08 10.85
C THR A 63 -6.07 -28.36 10.13
N LYS A 64 -5.44 -29.47 10.50
CA LYS A 64 -5.77 -30.80 9.98
C LYS A 64 -7.07 -31.33 10.59
N ASN A 65 -7.92 -31.91 9.76
CA ASN A 65 -9.03 -32.74 10.22
C ASN A 65 -8.53 -34.12 10.65
N SER A 66 -9.35 -34.85 11.41
CA SER A 66 -9.02 -36.21 11.85
C SER A 66 -8.79 -37.14 10.65
N GLY A 67 -7.70 -37.90 10.66
CA GLY A 67 -7.33 -38.82 9.57
C GLY A 67 -6.51 -38.18 8.44
N ALA A 68 -6.32 -36.87 8.44
CA ALA A 68 -5.46 -36.19 7.48
C ALA A 68 -3.97 -36.50 7.74
N LYS A 69 -3.19 -36.66 6.67
CA LYS A 69 -1.73 -36.82 6.76
C LYS A 69 -1.06 -35.49 7.11
N ASP A 70 0.21 -35.55 7.51
CA ASP A 70 1.02 -34.35 7.70
C ASP A 70 1.28 -33.63 6.37
N LEU A 71 1.26 -32.30 6.42
CA LEU A 71 1.63 -31.48 5.29
C LEU A 71 3.15 -31.48 5.15
N SER A 72 3.60 -31.70 3.93
CA SER A 72 5.01 -31.52 3.55
C SER A 72 5.24 -30.16 2.92
N HIS A 73 4.23 -29.64 2.21
CA HIS A 73 4.30 -28.36 1.50
C HIS A 73 2.96 -27.64 1.51
N PHE A 74 3.04 -26.31 1.52
CA PHE A 74 1.93 -25.42 1.25
C PHE A 74 2.35 -24.42 0.17
N ILE A 75 1.53 -24.27 -0.88
CA ILE A 75 1.81 -23.38 -2.01
C ILE A 75 0.67 -22.39 -2.14
N ILE A 76 0.99 -21.13 -2.43
CA ILE A 76 0.02 -20.05 -2.63
C ILE A 76 0.32 -19.35 -3.94
N ASN A 77 -0.70 -19.21 -4.81
CA ASN A 77 -0.59 -18.38 -5.99
C ASN A 77 -0.59 -16.90 -5.58
N LEU A 78 0.41 -16.16 -6.04
CA LEU A 78 0.53 -14.73 -5.78
C LEU A 78 -0.05 -13.88 -6.93
N GLN A 79 -0.25 -14.48 -8.11
CA GLN A 79 -0.75 -13.82 -9.33
C GLN A 79 -2.24 -13.50 -9.28
N ASN A 80 -2.64 -12.56 -8.40
CA ASN A 80 -4.05 -12.22 -8.16
C ASN A 80 -4.42 -10.78 -8.53
N CYS A 81 -3.48 -9.99 -9.06
CA CYS A 81 -3.70 -8.60 -9.50
C CYS A 81 -2.84 -8.22 -10.74
N GLY A 82 -2.73 -9.11 -11.73
CA GLY A 82 -1.94 -8.84 -12.93
C GLY A 82 -0.49 -8.46 -12.59
N ASP A 83 0.05 -7.43 -13.24
CA ASP A 83 1.44 -6.96 -13.04
C ASP A 83 1.67 -6.30 -11.67
N GLN A 84 0.61 -6.04 -10.91
CA GLN A 84 0.69 -5.47 -9.56
C GLN A 84 0.64 -6.53 -8.45
N SER A 85 0.43 -7.80 -8.82
CA SER A 85 0.43 -8.93 -7.89
C SER A 85 1.67 -8.92 -6.98
N ALA A 86 1.51 -9.41 -5.74
CA ALA A 86 2.67 -9.75 -4.94
C ALA A 86 3.57 -10.74 -5.71
N THR A 87 4.88 -10.62 -5.52
CA THR A 87 5.87 -11.54 -6.09
C THR A 87 6.66 -12.24 -5.00
N PHE A 88 7.41 -13.27 -5.36
CA PHE A 88 8.32 -13.92 -4.40
C PHE A 88 9.36 -12.94 -3.82
N ASN A 89 9.82 -11.98 -4.61
CA ASN A 89 10.81 -10.98 -4.19
C ASN A 89 10.27 -9.99 -3.16
N ASP A 90 8.95 -9.84 -3.08
CA ASP A 90 8.29 -8.94 -2.15
C ASP A 90 8.23 -9.56 -0.74
N ILE A 91 8.55 -10.85 -0.57
CA ILE A 91 8.54 -11.54 0.72
C ILE A 91 9.87 -11.26 1.45
N LEU A 92 9.79 -10.50 2.54
CA LEU A 92 10.95 -10.17 3.38
C LEU A 92 11.38 -11.35 4.26
N TRP A 93 10.41 -12.05 4.85
CA TRP A 93 10.64 -13.24 5.66
C TRP A 93 9.35 -14.05 5.81
N ALA A 94 9.51 -15.34 6.12
CA ALA A 94 8.41 -16.17 6.59
C ALA A 94 8.82 -17.04 7.78
N THR A 95 7.83 -17.42 8.59
CA THR A 95 8.01 -18.36 9.70
C THR A 95 6.96 -19.46 9.66
N LEU A 96 7.29 -20.60 10.25
CA LEU A 96 6.40 -21.70 10.57
C LEU A 96 6.46 -21.94 12.08
N ASN A 97 5.33 -21.81 12.75
CA ASN A 97 5.21 -21.98 14.20
C ASN A 97 6.25 -21.14 14.98
N GLY A 98 6.51 -19.92 14.51
CA GLY A 98 7.45 -18.97 15.11
C GLY A 98 8.93 -19.21 14.79
N GLN A 99 9.27 -20.22 13.98
CA GLN A 99 10.64 -20.50 13.51
C GLN A 99 10.78 -20.14 12.04
N SER A 100 11.97 -19.77 11.57
CA SER A 100 12.21 -19.57 10.14
C SER A 100 11.84 -20.83 9.35
N VAL A 101 11.08 -20.66 8.26
CA VAL A 101 10.67 -21.75 7.36
C VAL A 101 11.53 -21.74 6.10
N ASN A 102 11.59 -22.83 5.34
CA ASN A 102 12.14 -22.76 3.99
C ASN A 102 11.03 -22.34 3.02
N TRP A 103 11.20 -21.25 2.28
CA TRP A 103 10.27 -20.83 1.23
C TRP A 103 11.00 -20.60 -0.09
N VAL A 104 10.40 -21.04 -1.19
CA VAL A 104 10.98 -21.00 -2.54
C VAL A 104 9.92 -20.68 -3.59
N ASP A 105 10.34 -20.15 -4.73
CA ASP A 105 9.52 -19.83 -5.91
C ASP A 105 9.48 -20.97 -6.95
N THR A 106 10.09 -22.10 -6.63
CA THR A 106 10.12 -23.28 -7.50
C THR A 106 9.40 -24.44 -6.86
N GLU A 107 8.61 -25.16 -7.66
CA GLU A 107 7.99 -26.41 -7.20
C GLU A 107 9.05 -27.48 -6.86
N GLY A 108 10.23 -27.44 -7.49
CA GLY A 108 11.22 -28.51 -7.37
C GLY A 108 10.76 -29.83 -8.02
N GLN A 109 11.44 -30.93 -7.72
CA GLN A 109 11.09 -32.26 -8.23
C GLN A 109 10.26 -33.06 -7.20
N GLY A 110 9.27 -33.82 -7.67
CA GLY A 110 8.59 -34.85 -6.87
C GLY A 110 7.42 -34.39 -5.97
N THR A 111 7.03 -33.12 -6.05
CA THR A 111 5.85 -32.59 -5.34
C THR A 111 4.54 -32.97 -6.04
N GLY A 112 4.48 -32.87 -7.38
CA GLY A 112 3.31 -33.25 -8.17
C GLY A 112 2.10 -32.32 -7.99
N CYS A 113 2.31 -31.11 -7.48
CA CYS A 113 1.30 -30.07 -7.37
C CYS A 113 1.10 -29.32 -8.69
N ASP A 114 2.17 -29.17 -9.48
CA ASP A 114 2.21 -28.50 -10.79
C ASP A 114 1.52 -27.11 -10.77
N PRO A 115 1.88 -26.20 -9.83
CA PRO A 115 1.33 -24.85 -9.83
C PRO A 115 1.63 -24.10 -11.14
N GLN A 116 2.72 -24.45 -11.84
CA GLN A 116 3.12 -23.88 -13.13
C GLN A 116 2.08 -24.06 -14.23
N SER A 117 1.20 -25.07 -14.11
CA SER A 117 0.06 -25.21 -15.03
C SER A 117 -1.00 -24.10 -14.89
N ILE A 118 -0.97 -23.33 -13.79
CA ILE A 118 -1.92 -22.25 -13.48
C ILE A 118 -1.20 -20.89 -13.38
N THR A 119 -0.01 -20.84 -12.76
CA THR A 119 0.70 -19.60 -12.46
C THR A 119 2.21 -19.82 -12.45
N SER A 120 2.97 -18.83 -12.94
CA SER A 120 4.42 -18.77 -12.75
C SER A 120 4.84 -17.97 -11.50
N ASN A 121 3.89 -17.36 -10.79
CA ASN A 121 4.16 -16.49 -9.64
C ASN A 121 3.46 -17.06 -8.40
N PHE A 122 4.21 -17.81 -7.61
CA PHE A 122 3.76 -18.47 -6.40
C PHE A 122 4.88 -18.52 -5.37
N VAL A 123 4.51 -18.81 -4.11
CA VAL A 123 5.45 -19.16 -3.05
C VAL A 123 5.10 -20.54 -2.52
N LYS A 124 6.12 -21.38 -2.30
CA LYS A 124 6.01 -22.69 -1.66
C LYS A 124 6.78 -22.70 -0.34
N PHE A 125 6.09 -23.07 0.73
CA PHE A 125 6.66 -23.34 2.04
C PHE A 125 6.95 -24.85 2.17
N GLU A 126 8.18 -25.21 2.50
CA GLU A 126 8.64 -26.60 2.56
C GLU A 126 8.89 -27.08 3.99
N ASN A 127 9.02 -28.40 4.15
CA ASN A 127 9.43 -29.06 5.38
C ASN A 127 8.56 -28.67 6.58
N LEU A 128 7.23 -28.68 6.38
CA LEU A 128 6.29 -28.20 7.40
C LEU A 128 6.21 -29.08 8.66
N GLY A 129 6.85 -30.26 8.66
CA GLY A 129 6.93 -31.16 9.80
C GLY A 129 5.60 -31.84 10.13
N SER A 130 5.53 -32.44 11.32
CA SER A 130 4.33 -33.13 11.81
C SER A 130 3.68 -32.33 12.94
N THR A 131 2.49 -31.80 12.68
CA THR A 131 1.68 -31.06 13.67
C THR A 131 0.20 -31.09 13.27
N SER A 132 -0.70 -30.92 14.23
CA SER A 132 -2.15 -30.74 13.99
C SER A 132 -2.49 -29.38 13.38
N THR A 133 -1.68 -28.36 13.68
CA THR A 133 -1.90 -26.98 13.25
C THR A 133 -0.58 -26.37 12.80
N TYR A 134 -0.59 -25.77 11.61
CA TYR A 134 0.53 -25.04 11.02
C TYR A 134 0.19 -23.55 11.04
N VAL A 135 1.03 -22.75 11.69
CA VAL A 135 0.93 -21.28 11.67
C VAL A 135 2.06 -20.74 10.82
N ILE A 136 1.74 -20.32 9.60
CA ILE A 136 2.71 -19.74 8.66
C ILE A 136 2.51 -18.24 8.64
N VAL A 137 3.53 -17.48 9.04
CA VAL A 137 3.52 -16.01 9.00
C VAL A 137 4.41 -15.55 7.86
N VAL A 138 3.90 -14.70 6.98
CA VAL A 138 4.60 -14.13 5.83
C VAL A 138 4.58 -12.62 5.94
N LYS A 139 5.76 -11.99 5.89
CA LYS A 139 5.90 -10.54 5.82
C LYS A 139 6.27 -10.12 4.41
N PHE A 140 5.44 -9.28 3.82
CA PHE A 140 5.73 -8.59 2.58
C PHE A 140 6.40 -7.23 2.84
N ASP A 141 7.06 -6.71 1.82
CA ASP A 141 7.70 -5.39 1.79
C ASP A 141 6.68 -4.24 1.79
N ARG A 142 5.49 -4.46 1.24
CA ARG A 142 4.36 -3.52 1.21
C ARG A 142 3.02 -4.21 1.51
N GLY A 143 1.98 -3.39 1.66
CA GLY A 143 0.62 -3.86 1.92
C GLY A 143 -0.05 -4.48 0.70
N TYR A 144 -0.75 -5.59 0.88
CA TYR A 144 -1.62 -6.22 -0.13
C TYR A 144 -3.02 -6.42 0.43
N SER A 145 -4.05 -6.16 -0.39
CA SER A 145 -5.45 -6.45 -0.04
C SER A 145 -5.66 -7.96 -0.01
N GLN A 146 -6.70 -8.43 0.70
CA GLN A 146 -7.03 -9.85 0.72
C GLN A 146 -7.94 -10.20 -0.47
N THR A 147 -7.69 -11.34 -1.10
CA THR A 147 -8.55 -11.92 -2.14
C THR A 147 -8.63 -13.43 -2.02
N THR A 148 -9.50 -14.08 -2.80
CA THR A 148 -9.49 -15.54 -2.97
C THR A 148 -8.52 -15.90 -4.08
N THR A 149 -7.62 -16.85 -3.80
CA THR A 149 -6.63 -17.38 -4.74
C THR A 149 -6.63 -18.91 -4.75
N THR A 150 -5.78 -19.52 -5.57
CA THR A 150 -5.54 -20.96 -5.57
C THR A 150 -4.38 -21.27 -4.63
N GLY A 151 -4.60 -22.23 -3.72
CA GLY A 151 -3.57 -22.81 -2.88
C GLY A 151 -3.44 -24.30 -3.14
N TRP A 152 -2.25 -24.86 -2.85
CA TRP A 152 -1.99 -26.29 -2.93
C TRP A 152 -1.47 -26.83 -1.60
N LEU A 153 -1.99 -27.99 -1.21
CA LEU A 153 -1.61 -28.70 0.00
C LEU A 153 -1.05 -30.06 -0.39
N LYS A 154 0.23 -30.30 -0.08
CA LYS A 154 0.87 -31.59 -0.31
C LYS A 154 0.99 -32.37 0.98
N ALA A 155 0.32 -33.51 1.03
CA ALA A 155 0.35 -34.43 2.16
C ALA A 155 0.70 -35.85 1.69
N GLY A 156 1.80 -36.40 2.20
CA GLY A 156 2.36 -37.66 1.69
C GLY A 156 2.59 -37.61 0.17
N THR A 157 1.93 -38.51 -0.56
CA THR A 157 2.05 -38.64 -2.03
C THR A 157 0.96 -37.91 -2.81
N SER A 158 -0.01 -37.24 -2.16
CA SER A 158 -0.99 -36.39 -2.83
C SER A 158 -0.57 -34.93 -2.79
N CYS A 159 -0.87 -34.23 -3.89
CA CYS A 159 -1.07 -32.80 -3.86
C CYS A 159 -2.49 -32.46 -4.32
N ASN A 160 -3.17 -31.61 -3.55
CA ASN A 160 -4.52 -31.17 -3.85
C ASN A 160 -4.53 -29.64 -3.91
N SER A 161 -5.26 -29.07 -4.88
CA SER A 161 -5.49 -27.63 -4.95
C SER A 161 -6.90 -27.26 -4.53
N GLY A 162 -7.10 -25.99 -4.17
CA GLY A 162 -8.40 -25.44 -3.82
C GLY A 162 -8.33 -23.94 -3.60
N ALA A 163 -9.50 -23.33 -3.41
CA ALA A 163 -9.59 -21.90 -3.09
C ALA A 163 -9.09 -21.64 -1.67
N VAL A 164 -8.19 -20.67 -1.50
CA VAL A 164 -7.71 -20.17 -0.21
C VAL A 164 -7.74 -18.64 -0.20
N PRO A 165 -7.86 -17.99 0.96
CA PRO A 165 -7.55 -16.57 1.05
C PRO A 165 -6.05 -16.34 0.78
N GLY A 166 -5.69 -15.22 0.14
CA GLY A 166 -4.31 -14.85 -0.17
C GLY A 166 -4.14 -13.39 -0.55
N PRO A 167 -2.92 -12.94 -0.91
CA PRO A 167 -2.65 -11.56 -1.28
C PRO A 167 -3.25 -11.21 -2.64
N GLY A 168 -3.89 -10.05 -2.70
CA GLY A 168 -4.54 -9.48 -3.88
C GLY A 168 -3.72 -8.34 -4.49
N CYS A 169 -4.39 -7.24 -4.80
CA CYS A 169 -3.72 -6.04 -5.30
C CYS A 169 -2.93 -5.37 -4.18
N PRO A 170 -1.86 -4.63 -4.49
CA PRO A 170 -1.22 -3.76 -3.53
C PRO A 170 -2.30 -2.89 -2.91
N ILE A 171 -2.28 -2.79 -1.59
CA ILE A 171 -2.89 -1.64 -0.95
C ILE A 171 -1.97 -0.52 -1.39
N VAL A 172 -2.31 0.11 -2.53
CA VAL A 172 -1.68 1.36 -2.97
C VAL A 172 -1.62 2.17 -1.72
N GLU A 173 -0.40 2.46 -1.25
CA GLU A 173 -0.24 3.07 0.06
C GLU A 173 -1.12 4.30 0.03
N LYS A 174 -2.25 4.21 0.73
CA LYS A 174 -3.16 5.32 0.97
C LYS A 174 -2.40 6.51 1.58
N TYR A 175 -1.16 6.26 2.00
CA TYR A 175 -0.24 7.13 2.67
C TYR A 175 1.04 7.41 1.88
N CYS A 176 1.11 7.21 0.56
CA CYS A 176 2.26 7.71 -0.21
C CYS A 176 1.86 8.88 -1.13
N SER A 177 2.81 9.74 -1.47
CA SER A 177 2.65 10.75 -2.51
C SER A 177 3.91 10.89 -3.34
N MET A 178 3.75 11.10 -4.64
CA MET A 178 4.83 11.65 -5.46
C MET A 178 5.05 13.12 -5.10
N SER A 179 6.29 13.61 -5.25
CA SER A 179 6.62 15.01 -4.93
C SER A 179 6.09 16.01 -5.97
N GLN A 180 6.03 17.29 -5.61
CA GLN A 180 5.81 18.35 -6.60
C GLN A 180 6.87 18.33 -7.73
N GLY A 181 8.09 17.88 -7.44
CA GLY A 181 9.13 17.71 -8.45
C GLY A 181 8.74 16.70 -9.53
N TYR A 182 8.14 15.58 -9.11
CA TYR A 182 7.66 14.53 -10.01
C TYR A 182 6.61 15.04 -11.00
N TYR A 183 5.58 15.74 -10.49
CA TYR A 183 4.45 16.18 -11.33
C TYR A 183 4.77 17.40 -12.21
N PHE A 184 5.68 18.27 -11.76
CA PHE A 184 5.85 19.60 -12.37
C PHE A 184 7.26 19.89 -12.90
N SER A 185 8.32 19.27 -12.38
CA SER A 185 9.71 19.71 -12.67
C SER A 185 10.44 18.97 -13.80
N ASN A 186 9.89 17.87 -14.34
CA ASN A 186 10.65 16.91 -15.17
C ASN A 186 10.41 17.01 -16.69
N GLY A 187 10.68 18.20 -17.26
CA GLY A 187 10.82 18.38 -18.72
C GLY A 187 9.55 18.12 -19.55
N SER A 188 9.69 17.84 -20.85
CA SER A 188 8.55 17.74 -21.78
C SER A 188 7.62 16.54 -21.58
N LYS A 189 8.03 15.55 -20.76
CA LYS A 189 7.25 14.33 -20.50
C LYS A 189 6.53 14.32 -19.16
N ASN A 190 6.91 15.18 -18.22
CA ASN A 190 6.35 15.32 -16.85
C ASN A 190 5.93 13.99 -16.20
N ASN A 191 6.67 12.90 -16.42
CA ASN A 191 6.37 11.55 -15.93
C ASN A 191 4.91 11.08 -16.16
N GLY A 192 4.29 11.47 -17.27
CA GLY A 192 2.89 11.12 -17.54
C GLY A 192 1.86 11.90 -16.73
N SER A 193 2.25 13.03 -16.10
CA SER A 193 1.35 13.82 -15.25
C SER A 193 0.08 14.30 -15.97
N ASP A 194 0.11 14.44 -17.29
CA ASP A 194 -1.07 14.77 -18.10
C ASP A 194 -2.18 13.70 -17.97
N SER A 195 -1.81 12.41 -18.04
CA SER A 195 -2.76 11.31 -17.84
C SER A 195 -3.34 11.28 -16.43
N VAL A 196 -2.52 11.57 -15.41
CA VAL A 196 -2.95 11.60 -14.00
C VAL A 196 -3.90 12.77 -13.75
N TRP A 197 -3.57 13.96 -14.24
CA TRP A 197 -4.45 15.14 -14.14
C TRP A 197 -5.77 14.93 -14.88
N THR A 198 -5.71 14.36 -16.08
CA THR A 198 -6.90 14.08 -16.89
C THR A 198 -7.80 13.08 -16.19
N ALA A 199 -7.24 12.00 -15.64
CA ALA A 199 -7.98 11.01 -14.86
C ALA A 199 -8.61 11.62 -13.60
N ALA A 200 -7.94 12.57 -12.95
CA ALA A 200 -8.46 13.29 -11.79
C ALA A 200 -9.54 14.34 -12.15
N GLY A 201 -9.70 14.70 -13.43
CA GLY A 201 -10.58 15.80 -13.85
C GLY A 201 -10.03 17.19 -13.52
N GLY A 202 -8.71 17.29 -13.30
CA GLY A 202 -8.03 18.48 -12.78
C GLY A 202 -7.79 18.43 -11.27
N VAL A 203 -7.18 19.49 -10.75
CA VAL A 203 -6.92 19.66 -9.31
C VAL A 203 -7.76 20.82 -8.81
N THR A 204 -8.62 20.60 -7.82
CA THR A 204 -9.34 21.69 -7.16
C THR A 204 -8.54 22.19 -5.97
N VAL A 205 -8.25 23.49 -5.95
CA VAL A 205 -7.62 24.18 -4.82
C VAL A 205 -8.46 25.41 -4.48
N GLY A 206 -9.04 25.42 -3.28
CA GLY A 206 -10.00 26.43 -2.90
C GLY A 206 -11.27 26.39 -3.75
N LEU A 207 -11.64 27.54 -4.35
CA LEU A 207 -12.83 27.68 -5.21
C LEU A 207 -12.59 27.31 -6.68
N PHE A 208 -11.35 26.99 -7.07
CA PHE A 208 -10.99 26.87 -8.48
C PHE A 208 -10.47 25.47 -8.82
N ASN A 209 -10.93 24.94 -9.94
CA ASN A 209 -10.35 23.75 -10.57
C ASN A 209 -9.29 24.15 -11.59
N TYR A 210 -8.16 23.46 -11.57
CA TYR A 210 -7.01 23.71 -12.43
C TYR A 210 -6.85 22.55 -13.41
N THR A 211 -6.62 22.87 -14.68
CA THR A 211 -6.26 21.91 -15.74
C THR A 211 -4.74 21.72 -15.83
N HIS A 212 -4.29 20.62 -16.43
CA HIS A 212 -2.86 20.29 -16.51
C HIS A 212 -2.05 21.43 -17.14
N ALA A 213 -2.57 21.97 -18.24
CA ALA A 213 -1.98 23.12 -18.92
C ALA A 213 -1.84 24.34 -18.01
N GLU A 214 -2.85 24.65 -17.18
CA GLU A 214 -2.77 25.76 -16.22
C GLU A 214 -1.74 25.50 -15.13
N GLY A 215 -1.71 24.30 -14.54
CA GLY A 215 -0.72 23.91 -13.54
C GLY A 215 0.71 24.04 -14.05
N MET A 216 0.97 23.53 -15.26
CA MET A 216 2.28 23.62 -15.91
C MET A 216 2.65 25.06 -16.28
N ALA A 217 1.68 25.88 -16.70
CA ALA A 217 1.92 27.29 -16.97
C ALA A 217 2.32 28.04 -15.69
N ILE A 218 1.62 27.81 -14.57
CA ILE A 218 1.97 28.40 -13.27
C ILE A 218 3.36 27.92 -12.83
N TRP A 219 3.66 26.63 -12.97
CA TRP A 219 4.97 26.07 -12.60
C TRP A 219 6.09 26.67 -13.43
N THR A 220 5.92 26.76 -14.74
CA THR A 220 6.93 27.30 -15.66
C THR A 220 7.24 28.77 -15.36
N THR A 221 6.23 29.58 -15.05
CA THR A 221 6.45 30.98 -14.65
C THR A 221 7.21 31.07 -13.33
N ASN A 222 6.99 30.14 -12.40
CA ASN A 222 7.55 30.19 -11.05
C ASN A 222 8.88 29.42 -10.89
N THR A 223 9.17 28.46 -11.79
CA THR A 223 10.34 27.54 -11.88
C THR A 223 11.07 27.23 -10.57
N GLY A 224 10.36 27.08 -9.44
CA GLY A 224 10.98 26.91 -8.12
C GLY A 224 12.00 27.99 -7.71
N LYS A 225 12.13 29.09 -8.47
CA LYS A 225 13.14 30.14 -8.32
C LYS A 225 12.65 31.31 -7.47
N GLY A 226 11.34 31.38 -7.22
CA GLY A 226 10.77 32.30 -6.26
C GLY A 226 10.67 31.64 -4.89
N ASN A 227 11.21 32.26 -3.85
CA ASN A 227 10.95 31.97 -2.43
C ASN A 227 9.46 32.15 -2.02
N ASN A 228 8.53 31.94 -2.94
CA ASN A 228 7.11 32.15 -2.72
C ASN A 228 6.52 30.90 -2.07
N ALA A 229 6.42 30.95 -0.76
CA ALA A 229 5.93 29.84 0.03
C ALA A 229 4.44 29.50 -0.23
N VAL A 230 3.62 30.47 -0.63
CA VAL A 230 2.19 30.26 -0.95
C VAL A 230 2.02 29.44 -2.23
N ILE A 231 2.84 29.72 -3.24
CA ILE A 231 2.84 28.94 -4.49
C ILE A 231 3.48 27.57 -4.29
N ARG A 232 4.54 27.47 -3.47
CA ARG A 232 5.07 26.16 -3.08
C ARG A 232 3.99 25.31 -2.39
N ALA A 233 3.25 25.88 -1.44
CA ALA A 233 2.16 25.19 -0.78
C ALA A 233 1.06 24.74 -1.77
N PHE A 234 0.73 25.55 -2.78
CA PHE A 234 -0.17 25.14 -3.87
C PHE A 234 0.32 23.88 -4.58
N PHE A 235 1.60 23.81 -4.96
CA PHE A 235 2.15 22.66 -5.65
C PHE A 235 2.26 21.42 -4.75
N GLN A 236 2.59 21.59 -3.47
CA GLN A 236 2.58 20.50 -2.50
C GLN A 236 1.17 19.93 -2.30
N TYR A 237 0.17 20.80 -2.15
CA TYR A 237 -1.23 20.40 -2.08
C TYR A 237 -1.64 19.62 -3.34
N ALA A 238 -1.33 20.16 -4.52
CA ALA A 238 -1.64 19.51 -5.79
C ALA A 238 -0.98 18.13 -5.90
N ALA A 239 0.26 17.97 -5.45
CA ALA A 239 0.96 16.69 -5.47
C ALA A 239 0.25 15.61 -4.64
N ILE A 240 -0.28 15.95 -3.47
CA ILE A 240 -1.09 15.03 -2.64
C ILE A 240 -2.37 14.61 -3.37
N ILE A 241 -3.11 15.57 -3.95
CA ILE A 241 -4.35 15.27 -4.69
C ILE A 241 -4.09 14.38 -5.91
N LEU A 242 -3.05 14.69 -6.69
CA LEU A 242 -2.69 13.95 -7.90
C LEU A 242 -2.19 12.54 -7.61
N SER A 243 -1.55 12.34 -6.46
CA SER A 243 -1.13 11.02 -6.00
C SER A 243 -2.29 10.16 -5.50
N GLY A 244 -3.51 10.72 -5.37
CA GLY A 244 -4.65 10.01 -4.81
C GLY A 244 -4.46 9.63 -3.35
N THR A 245 -3.58 10.34 -2.64
CA THR A 245 -3.25 10.07 -1.23
C THR A 245 -4.48 10.26 -0.35
N ASP A 246 -4.80 9.27 0.48
CA ASP A 246 -5.78 9.37 1.56
C ASP A 246 -5.15 10.08 2.77
N TYR A 247 -5.08 11.40 2.67
CA TYR A 247 -4.53 12.23 3.73
C TYR A 247 -5.43 12.31 4.98
N SER A 248 -6.66 11.78 4.94
CA SER A 248 -7.64 11.93 6.01
C SER A 248 -7.26 11.17 7.30
N SER A 249 -6.44 10.14 7.16
CA SER A 249 -5.95 9.29 8.24
C SER A 249 -4.68 9.82 8.93
N ASP A 250 -4.02 10.84 8.38
CA ASP A 250 -2.92 11.56 9.05
C ASP A 250 -3.43 12.94 9.51
N PRO A 251 -3.61 13.16 10.83
CA PRO A 251 -4.14 14.42 11.33
C PRO A 251 -3.31 15.66 10.99
N ALA A 252 -1.98 15.52 10.91
CA ALA A 252 -1.09 16.64 10.62
C ALA A 252 -1.16 17.00 9.12
N LEU A 253 -1.14 16.00 8.25
CA LEU A 253 -1.31 16.19 6.81
C LEU A 253 -2.71 16.76 6.50
N ALA A 254 -3.76 16.19 7.09
CA ALA A 254 -5.14 16.67 6.92
C ALA A 254 -5.30 18.14 7.34
N ALA A 255 -4.72 18.55 8.47
CA ALA A 255 -4.76 19.93 8.93
C ALA A 255 -4.00 20.90 7.99
N ALA A 256 -2.86 20.47 7.46
CA ALA A 256 -2.10 21.24 6.48
C ALA A 256 -2.88 21.41 5.16
N MET A 257 -3.46 20.32 4.64
CA MET A 257 -4.32 20.35 3.45
C MET A 257 -5.53 21.28 3.65
N ALA A 258 -6.19 21.19 4.81
CA ALA A 258 -7.33 22.06 5.14
C ALA A 258 -6.94 23.54 5.25
N THR A 259 -5.75 23.85 5.76
CA THR A 259 -5.23 25.23 5.86
C THR A 259 -5.06 25.85 4.47
N ILE A 260 -4.44 25.11 3.54
CA ILE A 260 -4.25 25.56 2.16
C ILE A 260 -5.60 25.70 1.44
N GLN A 261 -6.47 24.70 1.58
CA GLN A 261 -7.82 24.74 1.00
C GLN A 261 -8.63 25.94 1.50
N THR A 262 -8.58 26.23 2.80
CA THR A 262 -9.26 27.38 3.42
C THR A 262 -8.73 28.70 2.87
N TYR A 263 -7.41 28.84 2.76
CA TYR A 263 -6.78 30.03 2.21
C TYR A 263 -7.26 30.32 0.78
N TYR A 264 -7.14 29.34 -0.12
CA TYR A 264 -7.56 29.49 -1.52
C TYR A 264 -9.09 29.53 -1.69
N SER A 265 -9.86 29.23 -0.64
CA SER A 265 -11.32 29.38 -0.65
C SER A 265 -11.79 30.81 -0.40
N ASN A 266 -10.87 31.74 -0.09
CA ASN A 266 -11.23 33.14 0.12
C ASN A 266 -11.72 33.78 -1.20
N PRO A 267 -12.98 34.26 -1.27
CA PRO A 267 -13.56 34.82 -2.50
C PRO A 267 -12.88 36.11 -2.97
N SER A 268 -12.06 36.74 -2.12
CA SER A 268 -11.26 37.91 -2.48
C SER A 268 -9.97 37.54 -3.23
N LEU A 269 -9.59 36.25 -3.26
CA LEU A 269 -8.47 35.76 -4.04
C LEU A 269 -8.97 35.36 -5.45
N PRO A 270 -8.35 35.87 -6.53
CA PRO A 270 -8.63 35.41 -7.88
C PRO A 270 -8.06 34.00 -8.06
N LYS A 271 -8.43 33.34 -9.17
CA LYS A 271 -7.77 32.10 -9.59
C LYS A 271 -6.28 32.34 -9.79
N VAL A 272 -5.43 31.42 -9.34
CA VAL A 272 -3.98 31.49 -9.62
C VAL A 272 -3.78 31.25 -11.12
N THR A 273 -2.96 32.08 -11.76
CA THR A 273 -2.64 31.95 -13.19
C THR A 273 -1.17 32.26 -13.38
N SER A 274 -0.60 31.85 -14.52
CA SER A 274 0.77 32.23 -14.89
C SER A 274 0.95 33.75 -14.97
N THR A 275 -0.11 34.52 -15.24
CA THR A 275 -0.06 35.99 -15.34
C THR A 275 -0.04 36.69 -13.98
N ASN A 276 -0.79 36.21 -12.99
CA ASN A 276 -0.78 36.80 -11.65
C ASN A 276 0.27 36.20 -10.72
N CYS A 277 0.97 35.15 -11.16
CA CYS A 277 2.08 34.48 -10.48
C CYS A 277 3.45 34.98 -10.98
N VAL A 278 3.65 36.30 -11.12
CA VAL A 278 4.90 36.88 -11.66
C VAL A 278 6.07 36.83 -10.66
N SER A 279 7.25 36.53 -11.18
CA SER A 279 8.39 35.90 -10.49
C SER A 279 9.29 36.79 -9.61
N THR A 280 8.82 37.93 -9.09
CA THR A 280 9.72 38.87 -8.39
C THR A 280 9.34 39.11 -6.94
N LYS A 281 9.82 38.25 -6.04
CA LYS A 281 10.04 38.40 -4.57
C LYS A 281 8.91 38.92 -3.65
N THR A 282 7.80 39.41 -4.19
CA THR A 282 6.65 39.92 -3.45
C THR A 282 5.45 39.71 -4.35
N PHE A 283 4.46 38.95 -3.89
CA PHE A 283 3.18 38.90 -4.60
C PHE A 283 2.64 40.33 -4.71
N THR A 284 2.28 40.74 -5.92
CA THR A 284 1.25 41.78 -6.05
C THR A 284 -0.03 41.22 -5.42
N THR A 285 -0.71 42.04 -4.63
CA THR A 285 -2.04 41.73 -4.09
C THR A 285 -2.89 40.97 -5.12
N PRO A 286 -3.58 39.88 -4.72
CA PRO A 286 -4.03 39.67 -3.34
C PRO A 286 -3.49 38.42 -2.62
N PHE A 287 -2.57 37.63 -3.20
CA PHE A 287 -2.04 36.41 -2.54
C PHE A 287 -0.97 36.74 -1.50
N ASN A 288 -1.40 37.25 -0.35
CA ASN A 288 -0.56 37.49 0.82
C ASN A 288 -0.85 36.41 1.88
N ASP A 289 0.19 35.87 2.53
CA ASP A 289 0.08 34.97 3.69
C ASP A 289 0.74 35.65 4.90
N PRO A 290 0.11 36.69 5.48
CA PRO A 290 0.74 37.51 6.50
C PRO A 290 1.03 36.75 7.80
N THR A 291 0.34 35.62 8.04
CA THR A 291 0.55 34.77 9.21
C THR A 291 1.60 33.68 8.97
N GLY A 292 1.98 33.41 7.71
CA GLY A 292 2.84 32.29 7.34
C GLY A 292 2.16 30.91 7.48
N ALA A 293 0.84 30.86 7.65
CA ALA A 293 0.12 29.61 7.90
C ALA A 293 0.12 28.70 6.68
N VAL A 294 -0.03 29.27 5.47
CA VAL A 294 -0.01 28.54 4.21
C VAL A 294 1.41 28.04 3.93
N GLN A 295 2.41 28.90 4.18
CA GLN A 295 3.82 28.52 4.10
C GLN A 295 4.14 27.31 5.00
N ASN A 296 3.72 27.38 6.27
CA ASN A 296 3.97 26.30 7.23
C ASN A 296 3.26 25.02 6.81
N ALA A 297 1.99 25.10 6.38
CA ALA A 297 1.24 23.96 5.86
C ALA A 297 1.95 23.31 4.65
N GLY A 298 2.45 24.11 3.71
CA GLY A 298 3.25 23.61 2.58
C GLY A 298 4.55 22.92 3.02
N GLY A 299 5.17 23.40 4.10
CA GLY A 299 6.33 22.75 4.73
C GLY A 299 5.96 21.38 5.33
N VAL A 300 4.87 21.31 6.10
CA VAL A 300 4.35 20.06 6.69
C VAL A 300 4.07 19.02 5.61
N ILE A 301 3.43 19.42 4.50
CA ILE A 301 3.19 18.49 3.38
C ILE A 301 4.51 18.03 2.76
N GLY A 302 5.47 18.93 2.54
CA GLY A 302 6.79 18.56 2.00
C GLY A 302 7.51 17.53 2.87
N ASP A 303 7.61 17.79 4.18
CA ASP A 303 8.24 16.86 5.13
C ASP A 303 7.52 15.51 5.21
N TRP A 304 6.20 15.51 5.00
CA TRP A 304 5.40 14.29 4.97
C TRP A 304 5.68 13.49 3.69
N VAL A 305 5.71 14.15 2.54
CA VAL A 305 6.02 13.52 1.24
C VAL A 305 7.43 12.91 1.26
N ASP A 306 8.42 13.62 1.80
CA ASP A 306 9.80 13.11 1.89
C ASP A 306 9.90 11.82 2.74
N LYS A 307 8.98 11.62 3.69
CA LYS A 307 8.91 10.41 4.52
C LYS A 307 8.05 9.29 3.92
N HIS A 308 7.19 9.63 2.97
CA HIS A 308 6.20 8.74 2.37
C HIS A 308 6.19 8.87 0.84
N GLU A 309 7.38 8.94 0.24
CA GLU A 309 7.50 9.07 -1.20
C GLU A 309 7.01 7.78 -1.86
N CYS A 310 6.10 7.89 -2.83
CA CYS A 310 5.67 6.71 -3.56
C CYS A 310 6.86 6.11 -4.34
N PRO A 311 6.98 4.77 -4.40
CA PRO A 311 7.98 4.12 -5.25
C PRO A 311 7.85 4.61 -6.70
N THR A 312 8.97 5.04 -7.28
CA THR A 312 9.02 5.39 -8.71
C THR A 312 9.24 4.12 -9.53
N ASN A 313 8.34 3.86 -10.49
CA ASN A 313 8.48 2.77 -11.45
C ASN A 313 9.39 3.17 -12.62
#